data_AF-A0A0J5GM83-F1
#
_entry.id   AF-A0A0J5GM83-F1
#
_cell.length_a   1.000
_cell.length_b   1.000
_cell.length_c   1.000
_cell.angle_alpha   90.00
_cell.angle_beta   90.00
_cell.angle_gamma   90.00
#
_symmetry.space_group_name_H-M   'P 1'
#
loop_
_entity.id
_entity.type
_entity.pdbx_description
1 polymer ?
#
loop_
_entity_poly.entity_id
_entity_poly.type
_entity_poly.pdbx_seq_one_letter_code
_entity_poly.pdbx_strand_id
1 'polypeptide(L)'
;MRGQWNIILGLLVAIIIAIFAVINVDAVRVNYLFGVAEWPLILVILGSVFMGAIVAGALGMVKIYRLQAELKKLKTLKGHQEAAATSKHDVDTVDGDENTVINDTTLDQDPK
;
A
#
# COMPACT_ATOMS: atom_id res chain seq x y z
N MET A 1 14.94 -11.09 -18.95
CA MET A 1 14.00 -10.70 -20.03
C MET A 1 12.54 -11.12 -19.73
N ARG A 2 12.10 -11.19 -18.46
CA ARG A 2 10.82 -11.85 -18.10
C ARG A 2 9.57 -10.94 -18.08
N GLY A 3 9.74 -9.62 -18.22
CA GLY A 3 8.62 -8.66 -18.28
C GLY A 3 8.19 -8.26 -19.70
N GLN A 4 9.08 -8.44 -20.68
CA GLN A 4 8.82 -8.06 -22.08
C GLN A 4 7.82 -9.01 -22.74
N TRP A 5 7.80 -10.29 -22.33
CA TRP A 5 6.86 -11.28 -22.84
C TRP A 5 5.39 -10.86 -22.66
N ASN A 6 5.07 -10.19 -21.56
CA ASN A 6 3.72 -9.69 -21.29
C ASN A 6 3.29 -8.61 -22.28
N ILE A 7 4.23 -7.78 -22.76
CA ILE A 7 3.94 -6.76 -23.78
C ILE A 7 3.69 -7.42 -25.13
N ILE A 8 4.53 -8.38 -25.53
CA ILE A 8 4.33 -9.15 -26.78
C ILE A 8 2.98 -9.88 -26.74
N LEU A 9 2.69 -10.56 -25.62
CA LEU A 9 1.45 -11.30 -25.45
C LEU A 9 0.23 -10.37 -25.42
N GLY A 10 0.34 -9.22 -24.73
CA GLY A 10 -0.70 -8.20 -24.71
C GLY A 10 -0.97 -7.61 -26.10
N LEU A 11 0.08 -7.36 -26.89
CA LEU A 11 -0.05 -6.91 -28.27
C LEU A 11 -0.74 -7.95 -29.15
N LEU A 12 -0.37 -9.22 -29.00
CA LEU A 12 -1.02 -10.33 -29.71
C LEU A 12 -2.53 -10.38 -29.39
N VAL A 13 -2.89 -10.29 -28.11
CA VAL A 13 -4.28 -10.26 -27.66
C VAL A 13 -5.02 -9.03 -28.20
N ALA A 14 -4.38 -7.85 -28.18
CA ALA A 14 -4.97 -6.63 -28.72
C ALA A 14 -5.28 -6.74 -30.21
N ILE A 15 -4.40 -7.36 -31.00
CA ILE A 15 -4.64 -7.64 -32.43
C ILE A 15 -5.84 -8.57 -32.60
N ILE A 16 -5.92 -9.64 -31.81
CA ILE A 16 -7.06 -10.58 -31.85
C ILE A 16 -8.37 -9.84 -31.56
N ILE A 17 -8.41 -9.04 -30.48
CA ILE A 17 -9.59 -8.24 -30.11
C ILE A 17 -9.97 -7.26 -31.24
N ALA A 18 -8.98 -6.60 -31.85
CA ALA A 18 -9.22 -5.67 -32.96
C ALA A 18 -9.83 -6.35 -34.18
N ILE A 19 -9.35 -7.55 -34.54
CA ILE A 19 -9.93 -8.35 -35.63
C ILE A 19 -11.39 -8.72 -35.31
N PHE A 20 -11.65 -9.20 -34.09
CA PHE A 20 -13.02 -9.50 -33.65
C PHE A 20 -13.94 -8.28 -33.71
N ALA A 21 -13.45 -7.11 -33.31
CA ALA A 21 -14.21 -5.87 -33.34
C ALA A 21 -14.57 -5.44 -34.77
N VAL A 22 -13.67 -5.61 -35.74
CA VAL A 22 -13.94 -5.29 -37.15
C VAL A 22 -14.93 -6.28 -37.77
N ILE A 23 -14.78 -7.58 -37.49
CA ILE A 23 -15.67 -8.61 -38.08
C ILE A 23 -17.08 -8.55 -37.47
N ASN A 24 -17.20 -8.23 -36.18
CA ASN A 24 -18.50 -8.12 -35.49
C ASN A 24 -18.98 -6.66 -35.38
N VAL A 25 -18.61 -5.79 -36.33
CA VAL A 25 -19.13 -4.42 -36.42
C VAL A 25 -20.54 -4.36 -37.03
N ASP A 26 -21.29 -5.45 -36.91
CA ASP A 26 -22.67 -5.50 -37.35
C ASP A 26 -23.55 -4.66 -36.43
N ALA A 27 -24.34 -3.78 -37.03
CA ALA A 27 -25.25 -2.91 -36.30
C ALA A 27 -26.38 -3.75 -35.69
N VAL A 28 -26.48 -3.75 -34.37
CA VAL A 28 -27.54 -4.42 -33.62
C VAL A 28 -28.47 -3.36 -33.03
N ARG A 29 -29.78 -3.58 -33.17
CA ARG A 29 -30.79 -2.73 -32.54
C ARG A 29 -30.75 -2.91 -31.03
N VAL A 30 -30.46 -1.83 -30.32
CA VAL A 30 -30.50 -1.78 -28.86
C VAL A 30 -31.64 -0.88 -28.43
N ASN A 31 -32.49 -1.39 -27.54
CA ASN A 31 -33.59 -0.65 -26.95
C ASN A 31 -33.15 -0.12 -25.58
N TYR A 32 -32.92 1.19 -25.50
CA TYR A 32 -32.38 1.88 -24.32
C TYR A 32 -33.46 2.40 -23.38
N LEU A 33 -34.62 1.73 -23.31
CA LEU A 33 -35.81 2.10 -22.52
C LEU A 33 -36.52 3.40 -22.97
N PHE A 34 -35.79 4.38 -23.48
CA PHE A 34 -36.30 5.67 -23.96
C PHE A 34 -36.11 5.89 -25.47
N GLY A 35 -35.71 4.86 -26.21
CA GLY A 35 -35.46 4.92 -27.64
C GLY A 35 -34.74 3.70 -28.18
N VAL A 36 -34.73 3.55 -29.50
CA VAL A 36 -34.02 2.48 -30.21
C VAL A 36 -32.89 3.12 -31.00
N ALA A 37 -31.68 2.60 -30.86
CA ALA A 37 -30.53 3.00 -31.66
C ALA A 37 -29.77 1.77 -32.15
N GLU A 38 -29.20 1.87 -33.34
CA GLU A 38 -28.40 0.81 -33.96
C GLU A 38 -26.93 1.08 -33.70
N TRP A 39 -26.34 0.25 -32.83
CA TRP A 39 -24.93 0.32 -32.46
C TRP A 39 -24.29 -1.05 -32.66
N PRO A 40 -23.01 -1.12 -33.04
CA PRO A 40 -22.24 -2.36 -33.01
C PRO A 40 -22.28 -3.02 -31.63
N LEU A 41 -22.57 -4.32 -31.57
CA LEU A 41 -22.72 -5.06 -30.31
C LEU A 41 -21.47 -4.98 -29.42
N ILE A 42 -20.28 -4.97 -30.03
CA ILE A 42 -19.01 -4.84 -29.33
C ILE A 42 -18.89 -3.53 -28.53
N LEU A 43 -19.43 -2.41 -29.04
CA LEU A 43 -19.37 -1.13 -28.33
C LEU A 43 -20.23 -1.18 -27.06
N VAL A 44 -21.36 -1.87 -27.11
CA VAL A 44 -22.26 -2.07 -25.95
C VAL A 44 -21.59 -2.94 -24.90
N ILE A 45 -20.94 -4.03 -25.30
CA ILE A 45 -20.19 -4.91 -24.41
C ILE A 45 -19.00 -4.16 -23.79
N LEU A 46 -18.21 -3.45 -24.59
CA LEU A 46 -17.06 -2.69 -24.08
C LEU A 46 -17.52 -1.59 -23.11
N GLY A 47 -18.60 -0.87 -23.44
CA GLY A 47 -19.16 0.16 -22.56
C GLY A 47 -19.66 -0.41 -21.23
N SER A 48 -20.39 -1.53 -21.26
CA SER A 48 -20.89 -2.19 -20.04
C SER A 48 -19.75 -2.74 -19.17
N VAL A 49 -18.77 -3.41 -19.77
CA VAL A 49 -17.58 -3.91 -19.04
C VAL A 49 -16.77 -2.75 -18.47
N PHE A 50 -16.58 -1.67 -19.23
CA PHE A 50 -15.89 -0.48 -18.75
C PHE A 50 -16.60 0.16 -17.55
N MET A 51 -17.93 0.28 -17.61
CA MET A 51 -18.72 0.79 -16.49
C MET A 51 -18.59 -0.14 -15.27
N GLY A 52 -18.65 -1.45 -15.47
CA GLY A 52 -18.42 -2.45 -14.42
C GLY A 52 -17.02 -2.33 -13.79
N ALA A 53 -15.99 -2.11 -14.62
CA ALA A 53 -14.61 -1.91 -14.17
C ALA A 53 -14.44 -0.62 -13.36
N ILE A 54 -15.11 0.47 -13.74
CA ILE A 54 -15.14 1.72 -12.96
C ILE A 54 -15.73 1.46 -11.57
N VAL A 55 -16.90 0.82 -11.52
CA VAL A 55 -17.58 0.52 -10.25
C VAL A 55 -16.73 -0.41 -9.37
N ALA A 56 -16.20 -1.49 -9.95
CA ALA A 56 -15.32 -2.41 -9.24
C ALA A 56 -14.03 -1.72 -8.75
N GLY A 57 -13.44 -0.85 -9.57
CA GLY A 57 -12.29 -0.03 -9.23
C GLY A 57 -12.57 0.92 -8.08
N ALA A 58 -13.73 1.60 -8.09
CA ALA A 58 -14.15 2.48 -7.00
C ALA A 58 -14.31 1.72 -5.68
N LEU A 59 -15.00 0.58 -5.68
CA LEU A 59 -15.14 -0.28 -4.50
C LEU A 59 -13.79 -0.82 -4.02
N GLY A 60 -12.92 -1.19 -4.95
CA GLY A 60 -11.55 -1.63 -4.67
C GLY A 60 -10.71 -0.54 -3.99
N MET A 61 -10.80 0.71 -4.46
CA MET A 61 -10.11 1.84 -3.84
C MET A 61 -10.58 2.06 -2.40
N VAL A 62 -11.89 2.05 -2.14
CA VAL A 62 -12.42 2.19 -0.77
C VAL A 62 -11.87 1.11 0.16
N LYS A 63 -11.80 -0.13 -0.31
CA LYS A 63 -11.20 -1.24 0.45
C LYS A 63 -9.72 -0.96 0.74
N ILE A 64 -8.94 -0.57 -0.27
CA ILE A 64 -7.50 -0.26 -0.11
C ILE A 64 -7.30 0.86 0.91
N TYR A 65 -8.11 1.92 0.89
CA TYR A 65 -8.00 3.01 1.86
C TYR A 65 -8.25 2.55 3.31
N ARG A 66 -9.25 1.68 3.54
CA ARG A 66 -9.50 1.10 4.86
C ARG A 66 -8.33 0.25 5.35
N LEU A 67 -7.79 -0.60 4.47
CA LEU A 67 -6.62 -1.41 4.77
C LEU A 67 -5.40 -0.55 5.13
N GLN A 68 -5.16 0.55 4.40
CA GLN A 68 -4.07 1.47 4.71
C GLN A 68 -4.26 2.17 6.07
N ALA A 69 -5.49 2.53 6.44
CA ALA A 69 -5.79 3.13 7.73
C ALA A 69 -5.54 2.15 8.89
N GLU A 70 -5.93 0.89 8.73
CA GLU A 70 -5.65 -0.18 9.69
C GLU A 70 -4.14 -0.44 9.82
N LEU A 71 -3.41 -0.50 8.71
CA LEU A 71 -1.95 -0.66 8.72
C LEU A 71 -1.25 0.48 9.47
N LYS A 72 -1.72 1.72 9.33
CA LYS A 72 -1.19 2.86 10.09
C LYS A 72 -1.43 2.67 11.59
N LYS A 73 -2.64 2.33 12.01
CA LYS A 73 -2.97 2.08 13.43
C LYS A 73 -2.12 0.97 14.03
N LEU A 74 -2.01 -0.17 13.33
CA LEU A 74 -1.22 -1.32 13.77
C LEU A 74 0.28 -1.00 13.88
N LYS A 75 0.85 -0.22 12.94
CA LYS A 75 2.23 0.25 13.02
C LYS A 75 2.46 1.16 14.24
N THR A 76 1.55 2.08 14.51
CA THR A 76 1.63 2.96 15.69
C THR A 76 1.59 2.14 16.98
N LEU A 77 0.66 1.19 17.12
CA LEU A 77 0.56 0.33 18.31
C LEU A 77 1.82 -0.50 18.55
N LYS A 78 2.42 -1.08 17.50
CA LYS A 78 3.70 -1.80 17.62
C LYS A 78 4.85 -0.91 18.08
N GLY A 79 4.98 0.30 17.52
CA GLY A 79 6.04 1.23 17.92
C GLY A 79 5.94 1.69 19.38
N HIS A 80 4.71 1.79 19.92
CA HIS A 80 4.51 2.13 21.34
C HIS A 80 4.78 0.93 22.27
N GLN A 81 4.53 -0.31 21.82
CA GLN A 81 4.89 -1.51 22.59
C GLN A 81 6.40 -1.74 22.62
N GLU A 82 7.12 -1.48 21.53
CA GLU A 82 8.58 -1.54 21.51
C GLU A 82 9.20 -0.46 22.41
N ALA A 83 8.70 0.78 22.37
CA ALA A 83 9.17 1.86 23.25
C ALA A 83 8.88 1.60 24.75
N ALA A 84 7.72 1.00 25.07
CA ALA A 84 7.38 0.63 26.45
C ALA A 84 8.15 -0.62 26.95
N ALA A 85 8.59 -1.51 26.05
CA ALA A 85 9.45 -2.64 26.39
C ALA A 85 10.90 -2.21 26.65
N THR A 86 11.41 -1.19 25.95
CA THR A 86 12.74 -0.62 26.21
C THR A 86 12.81 0.10 27.56
N SER A 87 11.72 0.76 28.01
CA SER A 87 11.71 1.49 29.29
C SER A 87 11.63 0.61 30.55
N LYS A 88 11.40 -0.71 30.42
CA LYS A 88 11.37 -1.65 31.56
C LYS A 88 12.73 -2.28 31.89
N HIS A 89 13.78 -2.01 31.12
CA HIS A 89 15.09 -2.63 31.33
C HIS A 89 16.05 -1.79 32.21
N ASP A 90 15.70 -0.55 32.58
CA ASP A 90 16.59 0.37 33.31
C ASP A 90 16.24 0.58 34.80
N VAL A 91 15.42 -0.28 35.44
CA VAL A 91 15.03 -0.14 36.86
C VAL A 91 15.46 -1.35 37.69
N ASP A 92 16.71 -1.80 37.54
CA ASP A 92 17.22 -2.87 38.43
C ASP A 92 18.75 -2.81 38.64
N THR A 93 19.38 -1.63 38.69
CA THR A 93 20.77 -1.52 39.19
C THR A 93 21.11 -0.11 39.71
N VAL A 94 20.59 0.31 40.87
CA VAL A 94 21.34 1.21 41.77
C VAL A 94 20.84 0.98 43.21
N ASP A 95 21.55 0.16 43.97
CA ASP A 95 21.68 0.40 45.42
C ASP A 95 23.00 -0.20 45.90
N GLY A 96 23.87 0.66 46.44
CA GLY A 96 25.09 0.27 47.13
C GLY A 96 26.39 0.75 46.48
N ASP A 97 26.73 2.03 46.62
CA ASP A 97 28.05 2.39 47.12
C ASP A 97 28.04 3.79 47.73
N GLU A 98 28.08 3.82 49.06
CA GLU A 98 28.29 5.00 49.89
C GLU A 98 29.77 4.98 50.29
N ASN A 99 30.63 5.82 49.69
CA ASN A 99 31.48 6.66 50.52
C ASN A 99 32.19 7.81 49.78
N THR A 100 32.38 8.83 50.61
CA THR A 100 32.80 10.21 50.49
C THR A 100 34.16 10.52 49.85
N VAL A 101 34.15 11.65 49.15
CA VAL A 101 35.32 12.43 48.69
C VAL A 101 35.89 13.18 49.90
N ILE A 102 37.19 12.99 50.19
CA ILE A 102 37.94 13.87 51.07
C ILE A 102 38.93 14.65 50.18
N ASN A 103 38.64 15.92 49.94
CA ASN A 103 39.63 16.90 49.51
C ASN A 103 40.05 17.67 50.75
N ASP A 104 41.33 17.68 51.08
CA ASP A 104 41.93 18.92 51.58
C ASP A 104 43.42 19.00 51.23
N THR A 105 43.80 20.24 50.96
CA THR A 105 45.07 20.71 50.41
C THR A 105 45.97 21.08 51.56
N THR A 106 47.20 20.56 51.64
CA THR A 106 48.37 21.35 52.09
C THR A 106 49.66 20.70 51.63
N LEU A 107 50.37 21.46 50.79
CA LEU A 107 51.82 21.60 50.74
C LEU A 107 52.53 21.15 52.04
N ASP A 108 53.60 20.38 51.93
CA ASP A 108 54.98 20.90 52.06
C ASP A 108 55.99 19.75 52.31
N GLN A 109 57.11 19.83 51.57
CA GLN A 109 58.46 19.28 51.81
C GLN A 109 58.70 17.86 52.36
N ASP A 110 59.24 17.00 51.48
CA ASP A 110 60.65 16.55 51.41
C ASP A 110 61.42 16.08 52.69
N PRO A 111 62.51 15.30 52.53
CA PRO A 111 62.63 13.96 53.11
C PRO A 111 63.69 13.87 54.23
N LYS A 112 63.67 12.74 54.96
CA LYS A 112 64.88 12.00 55.42
C LYS A 112 64.52 10.66 56.01
#